data_AF-A0A1Y0N7K6-F1
#
_entry.id   AF-A0A1Y0N7K6-F1
#
_cell.length_a   1.000
_cell.length_b   1.000
_cell.length_c   1.000
_cell.angle_alpha   90.00
_cell.angle_beta   90.00
_cell.angle_gamma   90.00
#
_symmetry.space_group_name_H-M   'P 1'
#
loop_
_entity.id
_entity.type
_entity.pdbx_description
1 polymer ?
#
loop_
_entity_poly.entity_id
_entity_poly.type
_entity_poly.pdbx_seq_one_letter_code
_entity_poly.pdbx_strand_id
1 'polypeptide(L)'
;MLGLDVKTIEAFGQIAGIGGLSLFVFVYLYREVIRKKIFPQLNSQQAYKLIRLFLILVFLFSSTGLAAWVYVSITGVKPIELGVFPTEEPQPIIISWMTLIDQKKYQEAYDQSDDLMIKKNFSFERFAELTKSARNPIGDPIERINIKSGMLTSPPGYPIGYYTYSLFKSRFSNGLFYFEVVTLRATSAQWKPCAYEINPAPPT
;
A
#
# COMPACT_ATOMS: atom_id res chain seq x y z
N MET A 1 -34.49 12.36 10.70
CA MET A 1 -33.73 11.33 11.42
C MET A 1 -32.33 11.34 10.80
N LEU A 2 -31.33 11.88 11.50
CA LEU A 2 -29.95 12.01 10.98
C LEU A 2 -29.33 10.61 10.88
N GLY A 3 -29.25 10.06 9.66
CA GLY A 3 -28.53 8.83 9.40
C GLY A 3 -27.03 9.07 9.58
N LEU A 4 -26.44 8.48 10.62
CA LEU A 4 -25.00 8.44 10.79
C LEU A 4 -24.37 7.72 9.58
N ASP A 5 -23.51 8.43 8.84
CA ASP A 5 -22.78 7.88 7.70
C ASP A 5 -21.88 6.72 8.16
N VAL A 6 -21.79 5.67 7.34
CA VAL A 6 -20.97 4.47 7.61
C VAL A 6 -19.52 4.87 7.91
N LYS A 7 -19.02 5.92 7.24
CA LYS A 7 -17.68 6.47 7.48
C LYS A 7 -17.52 7.06 8.88
N THR A 8 -18.59 7.64 9.44
CA THR A 8 -18.58 8.16 10.82
C THR A 8 -18.53 7.01 11.81
N ILE A 9 -19.28 5.93 11.58
CA ILE A 9 -19.26 4.73 12.43
C ILE A 9 -17.89 4.04 12.37
N GLU A 10 -17.28 3.94 11.18
CA GLU A 10 -15.94 3.38 11.00
C GLU A 10 -14.87 4.22 11.71
N ALA A 11 -14.94 5.55 11.58
CA ALA A 11 -14.04 6.46 12.28
C ALA A 11 -14.17 6.32 13.81
N PHE A 12 -15.39 6.25 14.33
CA PHE A 12 -15.61 5.99 15.75
C PHE A 12 -15.09 4.62 16.19
N GLY A 13 -15.24 3.57 15.36
CA GLY A 13 -14.69 2.24 15.62
C GLY A 13 -13.17 2.21 15.67
N GLN A 14 -12.50 2.92 14.77
CA GLN A 14 -11.03 3.03 14.74
C GLN A 14 -10.50 3.84 15.93
N ILE A 15 -11.16 4.97 16.25
CA ILE A 15 -10.80 5.83 17.40
C ILE A 15 -11.02 5.07 18.72
N ALA A 16 -12.16 4.40 18.87
CA ALA A 16 -12.47 3.59 20.03
C ALA A 16 -11.55 2.35 20.14
N GLY A 17 -11.12 1.78 19.02
CA GLY A 17 -10.19 0.66 18.98
C GLY A 17 -8.82 1.02 19.54
N ILE A 18 -8.14 2.00 18.94
CA ILE A 18 -6.78 2.39 19.35
C ILE A 18 -6.80 3.08 20.72
N GLY A 19 -7.78 3.94 20.97
CA GLY A 19 -7.97 4.61 22.26
C GLY A 19 -8.29 3.63 23.38
N GLY A 20 -9.18 2.66 23.11
CA GLY A 20 -9.56 1.62 24.07
C GLY A 20 -8.42 0.69 24.44
N LEU A 21 -7.60 0.28 23.46
CA LEU A 21 -6.42 -0.55 23.70
C LEU A 21 -5.38 0.19 24.55
N SER A 22 -5.16 1.48 24.26
CA SER A 22 -4.25 2.33 25.04
C SER A 22 -4.75 2.51 26.48
N LEU A 23 -6.04 2.76 26.68
CA LEU A 23 -6.66 2.87 28.00
C LEU A 23 -6.57 1.55 28.78
N PHE A 24 -6.82 0.42 28.12
CA PHE A 24 -6.72 -0.91 28.73
C PHE A 24 -5.29 -1.21 29.21
N VAL A 25 -4.28 -0.98 28.35
CA VAL A 25 -2.87 -1.16 28.72
C VAL A 25 -2.49 -0.25 29.89
N PHE A 26 -2.95 1.01 29.89
CA PHE A 26 -2.71 1.93 30.99
C PHE A 26 -3.31 1.44 32.31
N VAL A 27 -4.60 1.07 32.33
CA VAL A 27 -5.28 0.55 33.53
C VAL A 27 -4.63 -0.75 34.01
N TYR A 28 -4.25 -1.63 33.09
CA TYR A 28 -3.57 -2.89 33.41
C TYR A 28 -2.20 -2.65 34.07
N LEU A 29 -1.36 -1.78 33.49
CA LEU A 29 -0.06 -1.42 34.05
C LEU A 29 -0.20 -0.74 35.41
N TYR A 30 -1.14 0.19 35.53
CA TYR A 30 -1.41 0.88 36.79
C TYR A 30 -1.84 -0.09 37.90
N ARG A 31 -2.72 -1.05 37.57
CA ARG A 31 -3.14 -2.12 38.48
C ARG A 31 -1.97 -3.00 38.92
N GLU A 32 -1.07 -3.37 38.01
CA GLU A 32 0.12 -4.16 38.33
C GLU A 32 1.11 -3.39 39.21
N VAL A 33 1.29 -2.10 38.99
CA VAL A 33 2.15 -1.24 39.82
C VAL A 33 1.61 -1.14 41.26
N ILE A 34 0.29 -0.97 41.44
CA ILE A 34 -0.33 -0.97 42.77
C ILE A 34 -0.16 -2.34 43.45
N ARG A 35 -0.34 -3.43 42.71
CA ARG A 35 -0.24 -4.80 43.25
C ARG A 35 1.15 -5.13 43.78
N LYS A 36 2.21 -4.53 43.23
CA LYS A 36 3.59 -4.75 43.66
C LYS A 36 3.93 -4.18 45.05
N LYS A 37 2.98 -3.54 45.76
CA LYS A 37 3.16 -3.01 47.14
C LYS A 37 4.47 -2.22 47.32
N ILE A 38 4.85 -1.44 46.31
CA ILE A 38 6.03 -0.57 46.35
C ILE A 38 5.80 0.70 47.18
N PHE A 39 4.55 1.16 47.30
CA PHE A 39 4.22 2.40 48.01
C PHE A 39 4.42 2.37 49.53
N PRO A 40 4.11 1.27 50.26
CA PRO A 40 4.40 1.18 51.69
C PRO A 40 5.90 1.20 52.05
N GLN A 41 6.79 0.96 51.08
CA GLN A 41 8.24 0.94 51.29
C GLN A 41 8.91 2.30 50.99
N LEU A 42 8.15 3.27 50.50
CA LEU A 42 8.65 4.57 50.07
C LEU A 42 8.26 5.66 51.07
N ASN A 43 9.18 6.58 51.35
CA ASN A 43 8.87 7.81 52.07
C ASN A 43 7.87 8.65 51.25
N SER A 44 6.94 9.36 51.91
CA SER A 44 5.96 10.26 51.28
C SER A 44 6.57 11.19 50.22
N GLN A 45 7.78 11.70 50.45
CA GLN A 45 8.49 12.53 49.45
C GLN A 45 8.93 11.76 48.20
N GLN A 46 9.39 10.52 48.38
CA GLN A 46 9.80 9.64 47.27
C GLN A 46 8.58 9.17 46.47
N ALA A 47 7.49 8.82 47.16
CA ALA A 47 6.23 8.46 46.52
C ALA A 47 5.67 9.60 45.65
N TYR A 48 5.70 10.84 46.15
CA TYR A 48 5.28 12.01 45.37
C TYR A 48 6.15 12.22 44.12
N LYS A 49 7.49 12.15 44.25
CA LYS A 49 8.40 12.28 43.10
C LYS A 49 8.17 11.19 42.06
N LEU A 50 7.93 9.95 42.51
CA LEU A 50 7.68 8.82 41.63
C LEU A 50 6.36 8.97 40.86
N ILE A 51 5.27 9.35 41.54
CA ILE A 51 3.98 9.59 40.91
C ILE A 51 4.07 10.75 39.91
N ARG A 52 4.74 11.86 40.29
CA ARG A 52 4.96 13.00 39.40
C ARG A 52 5.76 12.61 38.16
N LEU A 53 6.83 11.83 38.32
CA LEU A 53 7.61 11.33 37.19
C LEU A 53 6.78 10.44 36.28
N PHE A 54 6.01 9.51 36.85
CA PHE A 54 5.11 8.65 36.09
C PHE A 54 4.08 9.45 35.29
N LEU A 55 3.43 10.45 35.91
CA LEU A 55 2.48 11.34 35.23
C LEU A 55 3.14 12.09 34.06
N ILE A 56 4.36 12.60 34.25
CA ILE A 56 5.11 13.28 33.19
C ILE A 56 5.43 12.31 32.04
N LEU A 57 5.89 11.09 32.34
CA LEU A 57 6.21 10.09 31.32
C LEU A 57 4.98 9.67 30.52
N VAL A 58 3.85 9.44 31.19
CA VAL A 58 2.57 9.12 30.53
C VAL A 58 2.13 10.27 29.64
N PHE A 59 2.22 11.51 30.12
CA PHE A 59 1.87 12.69 29.33
C PHE A 59 2.73 12.81 28.06
N LEU A 60 4.05 12.63 28.16
CA LEU A 60 4.96 12.68 27.00
C LEU A 60 4.68 11.55 26.00
N PHE A 61 4.39 10.34 26.49
CA PHE A 61 4.06 9.22 25.61
C PHE A 61 2.72 9.45 24.89
N SER A 62 1.71 9.96 25.60
CA SER A 62 0.42 10.32 25.00
C SER A 62 0.54 11.47 24.00
N SER A 63 1.34 12.50 24.30
CA SER A 63 1.51 13.65 23.39
C SER A 63 2.23 13.27 22.10
N THR A 64 3.26 12.42 22.18
CA THR A 64 3.97 11.92 21.00
C THR A 64 3.09 11.02 20.14
N GLY A 65 2.30 10.11 20.76
CA GLY A 65 1.33 9.30 20.04
C GLY A 65 0.28 10.13 19.31
N LEU A 66 -0.26 11.16 19.97
CA LEU A 66 -1.22 12.08 19.35
C LEU A 66 -0.58 12.90 18.22
N ALA A 67 0.63 13.41 18.42
CA ALA A 67 1.35 14.16 17.38
C ALA A 67 1.64 13.29 16.15
N ALA A 68 2.06 12.04 16.34
CA ALA A 68 2.27 11.08 15.25
C ALA A 68 0.97 10.79 14.50
N TRP A 69 -0.15 10.60 15.21
CA TRP A 69 -1.46 10.40 14.58
C TRP A 69 -1.90 11.64 13.79
N VAL A 70 -1.83 12.83 14.38
CA VAL A 70 -2.18 14.09 13.69
C VAL A 70 -1.32 14.26 12.45
N TYR A 71 0.00 14.03 12.54
CA TYR A 71 0.91 14.11 11.41
C TYR A 71 0.48 13.18 10.26
N VAL A 72 0.21 11.90 10.55
CA VAL A 72 -0.29 10.94 9.56
C VAL A 72 -1.62 11.42 8.97
N SER A 73 -2.55 11.88 9.80
CA SER A 73 -3.88 12.34 9.35
C SER A 73 -3.83 13.58 8.46
N ILE A 74 -2.92 14.53 8.71
CA ILE A 74 -2.77 15.73 7.86
C ILE A 74 -1.99 15.45 6.58
N THR A 75 -1.09 14.46 6.59
CA THR A 75 -0.35 14.01 5.39
C THR A 75 -1.14 13.01 4.52
N GLY A 76 -2.24 12.48 5.03
CA GLY A 76 -3.12 11.59 4.29
C GLY A 76 -3.70 12.31 3.06
N VAL A 77 -3.49 11.74 1.88
CA VAL A 77 -4.05 12.25 0.63
C VAL A 77 -5.58 12.29 0.74
N LYS A 78 -6.18 13.44 0.42
CA LYS A 78 -7.64 13.58 0.44
C LYS A 78 -8.28 12.68 -0.64
N PRO A 79 -9.42 12.03 -0.38
CA PRO A 79 -10.06 11.14 -1.36
C PRO A 79 -10.39 11.80 -2.70
N ILE A 80 -10.63 13.11 -2.71
CA ILE A 80 -10.93 13.89 -3.92
C ILE A 80 -9.71 13.98 -4.85
N GLU A 81 -8.49 13.92 -4.29
CA GLU A 81 -7.23 13.98 -5.05
C GLU A 81 -6.86 12.63 -5.67
N LEU A 82 -7.43 11.52 -5.20
CA LEU A 82 -7.16 10.17 -5.69
C LEU A 82 -7.79 9.89 -7.06
N GLY A 83 -8.69 10.76 -7.53
CA GLY A 83 -9.45 10.57 -8.76
C GLY A 83 -10.62 9.59 -8.61
N VAL A 84 -11.22 9.22 -9.75
CA VAL A 84 -12.36 8.30 -9.79
C VAL A 84 -11.87 6.86 -9.83
N PHE A 85 -12.36 6.05 -8.89
CA PHE A 85 -12.09 4.62 -8.87
C PHE A 85 -12.81 3.92 -10.04
N PRO A 86 -12.10 3.17 -10.90
CA PRO A 86 -12.73 2.45 -12.01
C PRO A 86 -13.65 1.33 -11.53
N THR A 87 -14.80 1.15 -12.17
CA THR A 87 -15.74 0.05 -11.85
C THR A 87 -15.41 -1.26 -12.56
N GLU A 88 -14.55 -1.21 -13.58
CA GLU A 88 -14.10 -2.38 -14.32
C GLU A 88 -13.12 -3.21 -13.48
N GLU A 89 -13.26 -4.54 -13.59
CA GLU A 89 -12.29 -5.46 -12.99
C GLU A 89 -10.93 -5.30 -13.68
N PRO A 90 -9.82 -5.18 -12.92
CA PRO A 90 -8.52 -4.89 -13.50
C PRO A 90 -7.87 -6.09 -14.20
N GLN A 91 -8.24 -7.32 -13.85
CA GLN A 91 -7.54 -8.51 -14.34
C GLN A 91 -7.69 -8.77 -15.84
N PRO A 92 -8.88 -8.67 -16.44
CA PRO A 92 -9.02 -8.76 -17.89
C PRO A 92 -8.16 -7.74 -18.65
N ILE A 93 -8.01 -6.53 -18.11
CA ILE A 93 -7.20 -5.46 -18.72
C ILE A 93 -5.72 -5.83 -18.69
N ILE A 94 -5.23 -6.32 -17.54
CA ILE A 94 -3.85 -6.80 -17.40
C ILE A 94 -3.56 -7.93 -18.37
N ILE A 95 -4.43 -8.95 -18.40
CA ILE A 95 -4.25 -10.12 -19.27
C ILE A 95 -4.28 -9.73 -20.75
N SER A 96 -5.22 -8.85 -21.14
CA SER A 96 -5.32 -8.32 -22.50
C SER A 96 -4.04 -7.59 -22.90
N TRP A 97 -3.56 -6.69 -22.06
CA TRP A 97 -2.34 -5.94 -22.33
C TRP A 97 -1.09 -6.83 -22.39
N MET A 98 -0.94 -7.78 -21.46
CA MET A 98 0.14 -8.76 -21.51
C MET A 98 0.10 -9.61 -22.78
N THR A 99 -1.10 -9.96 -23.25
CA THR A 99 -1.27 -10.69 -24.52
C THR A 99 -0.76 -9.88 -25.71
N LEU A 100 -0.93 -8.55 -25.72
CA LEU A 100 -0.34 -7.69 -26.75
C LEU A 100 1.19 -7.69 -26.70
N ILE A 101 1.77 -7.66 -25.50
CA ILE A 101 3.23 -7.79 -25.31
C ILE A 101 3.71 -9.15 -25.83
N ASP A 102 3.03 -10.24 -25.46
CA ASP A 102 3.36 -11.60 -25.89
C ASP A 102 3.27 -11.75 -27.42
N GLN A 103 2.26 -11.14 -28.05
CA GLN A 103 2.08 -11.11 -29.51
C GLN A 103 2.99 -10.11 -30.23
N LYS A 104 3.89 -9.43 -29.50
CA LYS A 104 4.82 -8.40 -30.02
C LYS A 104 4.09 -7.20 -30.66
N LYS A 105 2.81 -7.01 -30.32
CA LYS A 105 1.98 -5.87 -30.71
C LYS A 105 2.25 -4.66 -29.83
N TYR A 106 3.50 -4.22 -29.83
CA TYR A 106 3.97 -3.17 -28.91
C TYR A 106 3.29 -1.83 -29.13
N GLN A 107 2.85 -1.53 -30.36
CA GLN A 107 2.13 -0.28 -30.64
C GLN A 107 0.79 -0.25 -29.90
N GLU A 108 -0.01 -1.30 -30.04
CA GLU A 108 -1.30 -1.42 -29.36
C GLU A 108 -1.13 -1.40 -27.83
N ALA A 109 -0.11 -2.10 -27.31
CA ALA A 109 0.21 -2.10 -25.88
C ALA A 109 0.62 -0.69 -25.40
N TYR A 110 1.42 0.03 -26.18
CA TYR A 110 1.82 1.41 -25.88
C TYR A 110 0.62 2.36 -25.90
N ASP A 111 -0.27 2.24 -26.88
CA ASP A 111 -1.46 3.10 -27.02
C ASP A 111 -2.44 2.91 -25.86
N GLN A 112 -2.56 1.70 -25.32
CA GLN A 112 -3.35 1.40 -24.12
C GLN A 112 -2.69 1.84 -22.81
N SER A 113 -1.39 2.13 -22.82
CA SER A 113 -0.64 2.47 -21.62
C SER A 113 -0.95 3.87 -21.11
N ASP A 114 -0.58 4.09 -19.85
CA ASP A 114 -0.80 5.33 -19.13
C ASP A 114 -0.04 6.51 -19.76
N ASP A 115 -0.75 7.62 -19.97
CA ASP A 115 -0.18 8.78 -20.65
C ASP A 115 0.88 9.48 -19.79
N LEU A 116 0.70 9.51 -18.46
CA LEU A 116 1.59 10.22 -17.53
C LEU A 116 2.84 9.39 -17.16
N MET A 117 2.68 8.09 -16.97
CA MET A 117 3.75 7.20 -16.52
C MET A 117 4.56 6.62 -17.68
N ILE A 118 3.91 6.25 -18.79
CA ILE A 118 4.57 5.63 -19.93
C ILE A 118 4.78 6.65 -21.04
N LYS A 119 3.71 7.18 -21.64
CA LYS A 119 3.83 7.96 -22.89
C LYS A 119 4.53 9.31 -22.73
N LYS A 120 4.45 9.93 -21.54
CA LYS A 120 5.17 11.17 -21.23
C LYS A 120 6.67 10.95 -21.07
N ASN A 121 7.08 9.77 -20.59
CA ASN A 121 8.46 9.49 -20.21
C ASN A 121 9.23 8.69 -21.28
N PHE A 122 8.50 7.95 -22.12
CA PHE A 122 9.08 7.08 -23.14
C PHE A 122 8.37 7.30 -24.47
N SER A 123 9.13 7.47 -25.56
CA SER A 123 8.57 7.33 -26.91
C SER A 123 8.16 5.88 -27.16
N PHE A 124 7.34 5.66 -28.19
CA PHE A 124 7.00 4.30 -28.63
C PHE A 124 8.26 3.47 -28.91
N GLU A 125 9.25 4.04 -29.61
CA GLU A 125 10.48 3.35 -29.97
C GLU A 125 11.23 2.90 -28.73
N ARG A 126 11.34 3.77 -27.71
CA ARG A 126 12.02 3.45 -26.46
C ARG A 126 11.27 2.39 -25.66
N PHE A 127 9.95 2.48 -25.59
CA PHE A 127 9.10 1.47 -24.95
C PHE A 127 9.27 0.10 -25.62
N ALA A 128 9.20 0.07 -26.96
CA ALA A 128 9.35 -1.16 -27.72
C ALA A 128 10.77 -1.76 -27.58
N GLU A 129 11.82 -0.92 -27.59
CA GLU A 129 13.21 -1.34 -27.39
C GLU A 129 13.40 -1.99 -26.00
N LEU A 130 12.96 -1.33 -24.94
CA LEU A 130 13.06 -1.84 -23.56
C LEU A 130 12.29 -3.15 -23.40
N THR A 131 11.07 -3.21 -23.95
CA THR A 131 10.25 -4.42 -23.91
C THR A 131 10.93 -5.57 -24.65
N LYS A 132 11.46 -5.33 -25.86
CA LYS A 132 12.22 -6.33 -26.62
C LYS A 132 13.47 -6.79 -25.88
N SER A 133 14.22 -5.87 -25.28
CA SER A 133 15.43 -6.18 -24.52
C SER A 133 15.13 -7.11 -23.34
N ALA A 134 14.02 -6.89 -22.65
CA ALA A 134 13.58 -7.75 -21.55
C ALA A 134 13.02 -9.11 -22.03
N ARG A 135 12.26 -9.12 -23.14
CA ARG A 135 11.49 -10.29 -23.58
C ARG A 135 12.24 -11.23 -24.54
N ASN A 136 13.11 -10.71 -25.41
CA ASN A 136 13.81 -11.53 -26.40
C ASN A 136 14.73 -12.60 -25.77
N PRO A 137 15.51 -12.32 -24.70
CA PRO A 137 16.41 -13.32 -24.12
C PRO A 137 15.70 -14.50 -23.44
N ILE A 138 14.44 -14.29 -23.03
CA ILE A 138 13.66 -15.29 -22.29
C ILE A 138 12.69 -16.06 -23.18
N GLY A 139 12.32 -15.48 -24.32
CA GLY A 139 11.47 -16.08 -25.34
C GLY A 139 9.97 -15.97 -25.02
N ASP A 140 9.17 -16.84 -25.64
CA ASP A 140 7.71 -16.82 -25.52
C ASP A 140 7.25 -17.45 -24.19
N PRO A 141 6.15 -16.97 -23.59
CA PRO A 141 5.59 -17.54 -22.36
C PRO A 141 4.95 -18.91 -22.65
N ILE A 142 5.20 -19.88 -21.79
CA ILE A 142 4.60 -21.23 -21.84
C ILE A 142 3.46 -21.34 -20.82
N GLU A 143 3.67 -20.78 -19.64
CA GLU A 143 2.74 -20.89 -18.51
C GLU A 143 2.79 -19.58 -17.72
N ARG A 144 1.63 -19.11 -17.25
CA ARG A 144 1.50 -17.91 -16.45
C ARG A 144 0.45 -18.12 -15.38
N ILE A 145 0.86 -18.04 -14.11
CA ILE A 145 -0.02 -18.23 -12.96
C ILE A 145 -0.06 -16.92 -12.17
N ASN A 146 -1.26 -16.38 -11.92
CA ASN A 146 -1.41 -15.25 -11.00
C ASN A 146 -1.19 -15.73 -9.57
N ILE A 147 -0.20 -15.15 -8.89
CA ILE A 147 0.17 -15.51 -7.51
C ILE A 147 -0.50 -14.57 -6.51
N LYS A 148 -0.57 -13.28 -6.86
CA LYS A 148 -1.11 -12.26 -5.98
C LYS A 148 -1.57 -11.05 -6.78
N SER A 149 -2.65 -10.44 -6.31
CA SER A 149 -3.07 -9.12 -6.74
C SER A 149 -3.40 -8.26 -5.53
N GLY A 150 -3.37 -6.94 -5.71
CA GLY A 150 -3.68 -6.02 -4.61
C GLY A 150 -3.89 -4.59 -5.07
N MET A 151 -4.47 -3.79 -4.18
CA MET A 151 -4.67 -2.35 -4.39
C MET A 151 -3.60 -1.54 -3.68
N LEU A 152 -3.25 -0.40 -4.26
CA LEU A 152 -2.33 0.57 -3.68
C LEU A 152 -2.94 1.96 -3.82
N THR A 153 -2.66 2.83 -2.86
CA THR A 153 -3.08 4.23 -2.87
C THR A 153 -1.83 5.09 -2.78
N SER A 154 -1.59 5.91 -3.80
CA SER A 154 -0.47 6.87 -3.89
C SER A 154 0.90 6.28 -3.47
N PRO A 155 1.41 5.25 -4.17
CA PRO A 155 2.69 4.65 -3.83
C PRO A 155 3.85 5.66 -3.94
N PRO A 156 4.91 5.53 -3.12
CA PRO A 156 6.02 6.48 -3.11
C PRO A 156 6.67 6.64 -4.49
N GLY A 157 6.85 7.88 -4.94
CA GLY A 157 7.45 8.19 -6.25
C GLY A 157 6.49 8.14 -7.44
N TYR A 158 5.21 7.80 -7.22
CA TYR A 158 4.18 7.80 -8.25
C TYR A 158 3.21 8.97 -8.05
N PRO A 159 2.50 9.40 -9.12
CA PRO A 159 1.41 10.36 -9.00
C PRO A 159 0.37 9.91 -7.97
N ILE A 160 -0.25 10.88 -7.31
CA ILE A 160 -1.38 10.61 -6.42
C ILE A 160 -2.49 9.90 -7.21
N GLY A 161 -3.05 8.83 -6.65
CA GLY A 161 -4.15 8.09 -7.28
C GLY A 161 -4.36 6.67 -6.76
N TYR A 162 -5.38 6.01 -7.32
CA TYR A 162 -5.59 4.58 -7.14
C TYR A 162 -4.77 3.76 -8.11
N TYR A 163 -4.21 2.67 -7.59
CA TYR A 163 -3.41 1.73 -8.34
C TYR A 163 -3.84 0.31 -7.98
N THR A 164 -3.56 -0.61 -8.90
CA THR A 164 -3.70 -2.04 -8.67
C THR A 164 -2.57 -2.76 -9.36
N TYR A 165 -2.16 -3.90 -8.83
CA TYR A 165 -1.11 -4.71 -9.43
C TYR A 165 -1.49 -6.19 -9.45
N SER A 166 -0.86 -6.91 -10.36
CA SER A 166 -0.88 -8.38 -10.39
C SER A 166 0.53 -8.91 -10.58
N LEU A 167 0.91 -9.80 -9.66
CA LEU A 167 2.13 -10.59 -9.69
C LEU A 167 1.82 -11.96 -10.27
N PHE A 168 2.57 -12.33 -11.30
CA PHE A 168 2.52 -13.63 -11.93
C PHE A 168 3.84 -14.36 -11.74
N LYS A 169 3.78 -15.68 -11.59
CA LYS A 169 4.91 -16.59 -11.80
C LYS A 169 4.73 -17.21 -13.17
N SER A 170 5.71 -16.98 -14.05
CA SER A 170 5.61 -17.37 -15.45
C SER A 170 6.80 -18.20 -15.88
N ARG A 171 6.55 -19.27 -16.63
CA ARG A 171 7.58 -20.08 -17.28
C ARG A 171 7.71 -19.66 -18.73
N PHE A 172 8.93 -19.42 -19.17
CA PHE A 172 9.24 -19.04 -20.54
C PHE A 172 9.94 -20.17 -21.30
N SER A 173 10.02 -20.02 -22.62
CA SER A 173 10.66 -21.00 -23.52
C SER A 173 12.15 -21.19 -23.30
N ASN A 174 12.83 -20.27 -22.60
CA ASN A 174 14.19 -20.50 -22.09
C ASN A 174 14.26 -21.52 -20.92
N GLY A 175 13.11 -22.04 -20.46
CA GLY A 175 13.00 -23.05 -19.41
C GLY A 175 13.01 -22.51 -17.97
N LEU A 176 13.19 -21.20 -17.78
CA LEU A 176 13.27 -20.57 -16.47
C LEU A 176 11.94 -19.93 -16.05
N PHE A 177 11.79 -19.74 -14.73
CA PHE A 177 10.67 -19.00 -14.15
C PHE A 177 11.04 -17.54 -13.90
N TYR A 178 10.08 -16.66 -14.14
CA TYR A 178 10.18 -15.22 -13.88
C TYR A 178 8.96 -14.75 -13.08
N PHE A 179 9.19 -13.73 -12.27
CA PHE A 179 8.12 -12.93 -11.71
C PHE A 179 7.81 -11.77 -12.65
N GLU A 180 6.56 -11.70 -13.10
CA GLU A 180 6.03 -10.58 -13.88
C GLU A 180 5.11 -9.75 -12.98
N VAL A 181 5.31 -8.44 -12.90
CA VAL A 181 4.40 -7.52 -12.21
C VAL A 181 3.87 -6.52 -13.22
N VAL A 182 2.54 -6.47 -13.35
CA VAL A 182 1.86 -5.41 -14.11
C VAL A 182 1.10 -4.54 -13.12
N THR A 183 1.32 -3.23 -13.20
CA THR A 183 0.63 -2.23 -12.38
C THR A 183 -0.25 -1.38 -13.28
N LEU A 184 -1.51 -1.21 -12.89
CA LEU A 184 -2.43 -0.26 -13.49
C LEU A 184 -2.61 0.96 -12.59
N ARG A 185 -2.82 2.11 -13.22
CA ARG A 185 -3.24 3.35 -12.59
C ARG A 185 -4.66 3.69 -13.00
N ALA A 186 -5.46 4.20 -12.07
CA ALA A 186 -6.77 4.76 -12.38
C ALA A 186 -6.60 6.11 -13.11
N THR A 187 -7.19 6.22 -14.29
CA THR A 187 -7.25 7.45 -15.10
C THR A 187 -8.66 7.66 -15.60
N SER A 188 -9.30 8.77 -15.23
CA SER A 188 -10.64 9.11 -15.73
C SER A 188 -11.64 7.95 -15.63
N ALA A 189 -11.64 7.24 -14.49
CA ALA A 189 -12.46 6.05 -14.23
C ALA A 189 -12.14 4.80 -15.06
N GLN A 190 -10.97 4.73 -15.72
CA GLN A 190 -10.47 3.55 -16.43
C GLN A 190 -9.13 3.10 -15.85
N TRP A 191 -8.83 1.80 -15.93
CA TRP A 191 -7.50 1.30 -15.60
C TRP A 191 -6.58 1.39 -16.81
N LYS A 192 -5.39 1.98 -16.63
CA LYS A 192 -4.34 2.00 -17.66
C LYS A 192 -3.05 1.37 -17.15
N PRO A 193 -2.40 0.48 -17.92
CA PRO A 193 -1.08 -0.06 -17.59
C PRO A 193 -0.05 1.07 -17.44
N CYS A 194 0.55 1.17 -16.26
CA CYS A 194 1.48 2.25 -15.93
C CYS A 194 2.90 1.75 -15.60
N ALA A 195 3.06 0.45 -15.34
CA ALA A 195 4.37 -0.17 -15.17
C ALA A 195 4.28 -1.67 -15.49
N TYR A 196 5.38 -2.20 -16.02
CA TYR A 196 5.58 -3.62 -16.24
C TYR A 196 7.02 -3.99 -15.89
N GLU A 197 7.18 -4.95 -14.99
CA GLU A 197 8.46 -5.44 -14.52
C GLU A 197 8.53 -6.95 -14.72
N ILE A 198 9.70 -7.44 -15.11
CA ILE A 198 9.97 -8.86 -15.24
C ILE A 198 11.34 -9.17 -14.66
N ASN A 199 11.38 -10.06 -13.67
CA ASN A 199 12.59 -10.40 -12.93
C ASN A 199 12.72 -11.93 -12.80
N PRO A 200 13.94 -12.50 -12.84
CA PRO A 200 14.13 -13.93 -12.60
C PRO A 200 13.53 -14.35 -11.27
N ALA A 201 12.78 -15.46 -11.25
CA ALA A 201 12.35 -16.07 -10.01
C ALA A 201 13.50 -16.91 -9.43
N PRO A 202 13.75 -16.86 -8.12
CA PRO A 202 14.77 -17.71 -7.51
C PRO A 202 14.43 -19.19 -7.74
N PRO A 203 15.44 -20.06 -7.92
CA PRO A 203 15.23 -21.50 -8.02
C PRO A 203 14.55 -21.97 -6.72
N THR A 204 13.43 -22.67 -6.87
CA THR A 204 12.68 -23.31 -5.78
C THR A 204 13.22 -24.69 -5.48
#